data_AF-A0A285KIM2-F1
#
_entry.id   AF-A0A285KIM2-F1
#
_cell.length_a   1.000
_cell.length_b   1.000
_cell.length_c   1.000
_cell.angle_alpha   90.00
_cell.angle_beta   90.00
_cell.angle_gamma   90.00
#
_symmetry.space_group_name_H-M   'P 1'
#
loop_
_entity.id
_entity.type
_entity.pdbx_description
1 polymer ?
#
loop_
_entity_poly.entity_id
_entity_poly.type
_entity_poly.pdbx_seq_one_letter_code
_entity_poly.pdbx_strand_id
1 'polypeptide(L)'
;MTLTGADYVGWLLRANRRLGAGGELRSGRVFAEAYRTDGRPRLAPSHVTRWENGDLPAGRDVVRRYEHLLGLEPESLVTVRDALYRTLPDAGRPPPGRSPSGDRALHELLDLARSRHPLTGTQWGELTDLVGERPGLVLHPPGLWRGIGEKLLADLTLSEGTGWLQRQEAASRLLEHPAAGPHLIEACIDLVEDPRRPAVIEPLSLLDVSADPVANAYVLKQLEAPDSDRHHQGALLAAVRKIENGHFQGEQWEQLSRLLGHTGATGEAGRLLGAAHRAYTREVEETVTAEGRRVADEVTSGEHDPVLAALVSTALDGPAVDRRVFAAMTIAQTPFREPVAGVLLDGCRRDLARRGGGDPTRALQTMTMLGTGVHRPLLLDLLTGPGHDLAVRRAAAWAMPHCGGSFTEQQWRLILARQRDGHVLHGVTYGIGTDGHRRLLGEIANDPVMPEIARATARWLKPHS
;
A
#
# COMPACT_ATOMS: atom_id res chain seq x y z
N MET A 1 20.33 -14.58 5.39
CA MET A 1 19.36 -15.45 4.67
C MET A 1 18.39 -14.54 3.97
N THR A 2 18.39 -14.55 2.64
CA THR A 2 17.50 -13.72 1.82
C THR A 2 16.11 -14.36 1.80
N LEU A 3 15.10 -13.67 2.33
CA LEU A 3 13.71 -14.10 2.25
C LEU A 3 13.16 -13.84 0.85
N THR A 4 12.39 -14.78 0.32
CA THR A 4 11.73 -14.70 -0.98
C THR A 4 10.25 -14.35 -0.83
N GLY A 5 9.58 -13.96 -1.93
CA GLY A 5 8.13 -13.78 -1.91
C GLY A 5 7.37 -15.02 -1.42
N ALA A 6 7.88 -16.23 -1.68
CA ALA A 6 7.29 -17.47 -1.19
C ALA A 6 7.41 -17.62 0.34
N ASP A 7 8.51 -17.18 0.94
CA ASP A 7 8.71 -17.23 2.40
C ASP A 7 7.71 -16.30 3.11
N TYR A 8 7.54 -15.07 2.61
CA TYR A 8 6.58 -14.12 3.16
C TYR A 8 5.13 -14.57 3.00
N VAL A 9 4.77 -15.10 1.83
CA VAL A 9 3.42 -15.64 1.59
C VAL A 9 3.19 -16.88 2.47
N GLY A 10 4.16 -17.78 2.60
CA GLY A 10 4.05 -18.93 3.50
C GLY A 10 3.85 -18.52 4.96
N TRP A 11 4.64 -17.55 5.43
CA TRP A 11 4.46 -16.96 6.75
C TRP A 11 3.07 -16.33 6.93
N LEU A 12 2.58 -15.57 5.94
CA LEU A 12 1.26 -14.94 5.96
C LEU A 12 0.14 -15.97 6.15
N LEU A 13 0.20 -17.07 5.40
CA LEU A 13 -0.76 -18.18 5.50
C LEU A 13 -0.69 -18.85 6.89
N ARG A 14 0.53 -19.13 7.35
CA ARG A 14 0.80 -19.76 8.65
C ARG A 14 0.31 -18.93 9.83
N ALA A 15 0.61 -17.64 9.83
CA ALA A 15 0.21 -16.71 10.88
C ALA A 15 -1.32 -16.67 11.00
N ASN A 16 -2.03 -16.50 9.88
CA ASN A 16 -3.49 -16.49 9.87
C ASN A 16 -4.10 -17.81 10.32
N ARG A 17 -3.58 -18.96 9.86
CA ARG A 17 -4.13 -20.26 10.25
C ARG A 17 -3.87 -20.60 11.71
N ARG A 18 -2.68 -20.31 12.24
CA ARG A 18 -2.31 -20.68 13.62
C ARG A 18 -2.88 -19.73 14.67
N LEU A 19 -2.92 -18.44 14.37
CA LEU A 19 -3.29 -17.41 15.34
C LEU A 19 -4.70 -16.86 15.14
N GLY A 20 -5.33 -17.14 13.99
CA GLY A 20 -6.68 -16.71 13.70
C GLY A 20 -7.76 -17.35 14.60
N ALA A 21 -8.99 -16.90 14.40
CA ALA A 21 -10.16 -17.30 15.20
C ALA A 21 -10.63 -18.76 14.94
N GLY A 22 -10.16 -19.41 13.88
CA GLY A 22 -10.57 -20.76 13.46
C GLY A 22 -9.95 -21.89 14.28
N GLY A 23 -10.34 -22.04 15.55
CA GLY A 23 -9.72 -22.94 16.55
C GLY A 23 -9.29 -24.33 16.03
N GLU A 24 -10.18 -25.08 15.38
CA GLU A 24 -9.85 -26.44 14.87
C GLU A 24 -8.95 -26.41 13.62
N LEU A 25 -9.07 -25.38 12.79
CA LEU A 25 -8.29 -25.18 11.56
C LEU A 25 -6.81 -24.84 11.84
N ARG A 26 -6.45 -24.57 13.10
CA ARG A 26 -5.06 -24.50 13.56
C ARG A 26 -4.30 -25.82 13.39
N SER A 27 -5.01 -26.95 13.28
CA SER A 27 -4.40 -28.22 12.91
C SER A 27 -4.24 -28.34 11.40
N GLY A 28 -3.00 -28.54 10.93
CA GLY A 28 -2.73 -28.70 9.49
C GLY A 28 -3.46 -29.90 8.87
N ARG A 29 -3.72 -30.95 9.68
CA ARG A 29 -4.51 -32.12 9.25
C ARG A 29 -5.97 -31.75 9.01
N VAL A 30 -6.60 -31.11 9.99
CA VAL A 30 -8.00 -30.67 9.88
C VAL A 30 -8.17 -29.65 8.76
N PHE A 31 -7.21 -28.74 8.62
CA PHE A 31 -7.20 -27.77 7.52
C PHE A 31 -7.13 -28.47 6.15
N ALA A 32 -6.24 -29.44 5.97
CA ALA A 32 -6.12 -30.20 4.72
C ALA A 32 -7.38 -31.02 4.41
N GLU A 33 -8.06 -31.55 5.43
CA GLU A 33 -9.35 -32.22 5.30
C GLU A 33 -10.46 -31.24 4.87
N ALA A 34 -10.48 -30.03 5.43
CA ALA A 34 -11.41 -28.96 5.07
C ALA A 34 -11.09 -28.33 3.69
N TYR A 35 -9.86 -28.46 3.19
CA TYR A 35 -9.42 -27.91 1.91
C TYR A 35 -10.14 -28.49 0.68
N ARG A 36 -10.89 -29.59 0.84
CA ARG A 36 -11.64 -30.22 -0.24
C ARG A 36 -12.51 -29.22 -1.00
N THR A 37 -12.25 -29.11 -2.30
CA THR A 37 -13.16 -28.50 -3.28
C THR A 37 -13.96 -29.63 -3.92
N ASP A 38 -15.23 -29.37 -4.24
CA ASP A 38 -16.13 -30.41 -4.75
C ASP A 38 -15.51 -31.18 -5.92
N GLY A 39 -15.50 -32.50 -5.81
CA GLY A 39 -14.94 -33.40 -6.84
C GLY A 39 -13.41 -33.57 -6.86
N ARG A 40 -12.63 -32.87 -6.02
CA ARG A 40 -11.15 -33.03 -5.98
C ARG A 40 -10.67 -34.00 -4.89
N PRO A 41 -9.54 -34.71 -5.11
CA PRO A 41 -8.93 -35.57 -4.09
C PRO A 41 -8.53 -34.77 -2.85
N ARG A 42 -8.46 -35.46 -1.70
CA ARG A 42 -8.02 -34.85 -0.43
C ARG A 42 -6.62 -34.25 -0.58
N LEU A 43 -6.44 -33.02 -0.09
CA LEU A 43 -5.13 -32.41 -0.01
C LEU A 43 -4.32 -33.15 1.07
N ALA A 44 -3.08 -33.56 0.76
CA ALA A 44 -2.20 -34.13 1.78
C ALA A 44 -1.73 -33.01 2.74
N PRO A 45 -1.69 -33.22 4.06
CA PRO A 45 -1.24 -32.21 5.03
C PRO A 45 0.17 -31.65 4.75
N SER A 46 1.04 -32.43 4.12
CA SER A 46 2.38 -31.98 3.70
C SER A 46 2.34 -30.83 2.69
N HIS A 47 1.30 -30.67 1.88
CA HIS A 47 1.15 -29.52 0.98
C HIS A 47 0.91 -28.23 1.76
N VAL A 48 0.08 -28.29 2.82
CA VAL A 48 -0.16 -27.16 3.73
C VAL A 48 1.16 -26.72 4.34
N THR A 49 1.93 -27.65 4.91
CA THR A 49 3.25 -27.36 5.49
C THR A 49 4.21 -26.74 4.47
N ARG A 50 4.27 -27.26 3.24
CA ARG A 50 5.15 -26.73 2.20
C ARG A 50 4.76 -25.33 1.76
N TRP A 51 3.47 -25.03 1.61
CA TRP A 51 3.01 -23.66 1.36
C TRP A 51 3.39 -22.73 2.51
N GLU A 52 3.14 -23.14 3.75
CA GLU A 52 3.39 -22.34 4.96
C GLU A 52 4.86 -22.12 5.32
N ASN A 53 5.75 -22.94 4.77
CA ASN A 53 7.20 -22.81 4.90
C ASN A 53 7.82 -22.05 3.72
N GLY A 54 7.07 -21.76 2.66
CA GLY A 54 7.61 -21.19 1.43
C GLY A 54 8.24 -22.21 0.47
N ASP A 55 8.33 -23.50 0.86
CA ASP A 55 8.87 -24.60 0.04
C ASP A 55 8.09 -24.87 -1.26
N LEU A 56 6.85 -24.39 -1.34
CA LEU A 56 6.01 -24.42 -2.52
C LEU A 56 5.32 -23.06 -2.63
N PRO A 57 5.46 -22.32 -3.74
CA PRO A 57 4.76 -21.06 -3.91
C PRO A 57 3.24 -21.25 -3.93
N ALA A 58 2.52 -20.39 -3.20
CA ALA A 58 1.06 -20.42 -3.13
C ALA A 58 0.45 -19.56 -4.25
N GLY A 59 -0.29 -20.22 -5.14
CA GLY A 59 -1.10 -19.55 -6.16
C GLY A 59 -2.31 -18.84 -5.57
N ARG A 60 -2.97 -17.97 -6.34
CA ARG A 60 -4.15 -17.22 -5.89
C ARG A 60 -5.28 -18.12 -5.42
N ASP A 61 -5.54 -19.22 -6.13
CA ASP A 61 -6.56 -20.20 -5.72
C ASP A 61 -6.29 -20.81 -4.34
N VAL A 62 -5.01 -21.01 -4.00
CA VAL A 62 -4.62 -21.50 -2.68
C VAL A 62 -4.93 -20.46 -1.63
N VAL A 63 -4.53 -19.22 -1.87
CA VAL A 63 -4.73 -18.11 -0.93
C VAL A 63 -6.22 -17.81 -0.73
N ARG A 64 -7.03 -17.77 -1.82
CA ARG A 64 -8.50 -17.65 -1.74
C ARG A 64 -9.14 -18.74 -0.91
N ARG A 65 -8.62 -19.97 -1.00
CA ARG A 65 -9.12 -21.07 -0.18
C ARG A 65 -8.79 -20.88 1.30
N TYR A 66 -7.62 -20.33 1.64
CA TYR A 66 -7.31 -19.92 3.01
C TYR A 66 -8.26 -18.85 3.51
N GLU A 67 -8.49 -17.79 2.74
CA GLU A 67 -9.44 -16.72 3.10
C GLU A 67 -10.82 -17.30 3.40
N HIS A 68 -11.34 -18.13 2.50
CA HIS A 68 -12.64 -18.78 2.66
C HIS A 68 -12.71 -19.67 3.91
N LEU A 69 -11.74 -20.56 4.12
CA LEU A 69 -11.74 -21.48 5.26
C LEU A 69 -11.57 -20.77 6.60
N LEU A 70 -10.80 -19.69 6.63
CA LEU A 70 -10.53 -18.92 7.85
C LEU A 70 -11.55 -17.80 8.09
N GLY A 71 -12.51 -17.61 7.17
CA GLY A 71 -13.53 -16.55 7.27
C GLY A 71 -12.94 -15.14 7.15
N LEU A 72 -11.85 -14.99 6.39
CA LEU A 72 -11.21 -13.69 6.15
C LEU A 72 -11.95 -12.92 5.04
N GLU A 73 -11.74 -11.61 5.01
CA GLU A 73 -12.26 -10.76 3.94
C GLU A 73 -11.75 -11.24 2.57
N PRO A 74 -12.61 -11.40 1.54
CA PRO A 74 -12.20 -11.83 0.22
C PRO A 74 -11.12 -10.91 -0.38
N GLU A 75 -10.11 -11.53 -1.00
CA GLU A 75 -8.94 -10.86 -1.60
C GLU A 75 -8.04 -10.09 -0.63
N SER A 76 -8.22 -10.21 0.69
CA SER A 76 -7.35 -9.55 1.67
C SER A 76 -5.92 -10.10 1.67
N LEU A 77 -5.76 -11.42 1.63
CA LEU A 77 -4.47 -12.11 1.54
C LEU A 77 -4.00 -12.23 0.09
N VAL A 78 -4.91 -12.45 -0.85
CA VAL A 78 -4.56 -12.59 -2.29
C VAL A 78 -3.85 -11.35 -2.80
N THR A 79 -4.34 -10.17 -2.42
CA THR A 79 -3.76 -8.89 -2.85
C THR A 79 -2.38 -8.68 -2.24
N VAL A 80 -2.19 -8.96 -0.93
CA VAL A 80 -0.85 -8.91 -0.31
C VAL A 80 0.11 -9.87 -0.97
N ARG A 81 -0.35 -11.09 -1.29
CA ARG A 81 0.43 -12.08 -2.02
C ARG A 81 0.86 -11.57 -3.38
N ASP A 82 -0.03 -10.94 -4.14
CA ASP A 82 0.31 -10.36 -5.46
C ASP A 82 1.36 -9.25 -5.32
N ALA A 83 1.18 -8.35 -4.35
CA ALA A 83 2.15 -7.29 -4.04
C ALA A 83 3.53 -7.85 -3.65
N LEU A 84 3.59 -8.87 -2.79
CA LEU A 84 4.84 -9.52 -2.38
C LEU A 84 5.57 -10.17 -3.55
N TYR A 85 4.88 -10.94 -4.40
CA TYR A 85 5.50 -11.55 -5.58
C TYR A 85 5.92 -10.53 -6.65
N ARG A 86 5.28 -9.36 -6.70
CA ARG A 86 5.67 -8.26 -7.59
C ARG A 86 6.89 -7.49 -7.08
N THR A 87 7.05 -7.44 -5.77
CA THR A 87 8.06 -6.57 -5.13
C THR A 87 9.36 -7.28 -4.79
N LEU A 88 9.29 -8.57 -4.49
CA LEU A 88 10.45 -9.35 -4.06
C LEU A 88 10.99 -10.23 -5.20
N PRO A 89 12.32 -10.50 -5.20
CA PRO A 89 12.94 -11.37 -6.19
C PRO A 89 12.25 -12.73 -6.27
N ASP A 90 12.05 -13.20 -7.50
CA ASP A 90 11.21 -14.36 -7.77
C ASP A 90 12.03 -15.63 -7.98
N ALA A 91 11.72 -16.68 -7.20
CA ALA A 91 12.19 -18.05 -7.46
C ALA A 91 11.05 -19.00 -7.88
N GLY A 92 9.82 -18.51 -8.10
CA GLY A 92 8.73 -19.39 -8.49
C GLY A 92 7.32 -18.82 -8.49
N ARG A 93 7.05 -17.60 -8.98
CA ARG A 93 5.68 -17.07 -9.12
C ARG A 93 4.84 -18.10 -9.88
N PRO A 94 3.78 -18.62 -9.27
CA PRO A 94 2.86 -19.54 -9.93
C PRO A 94 2.32 -18.89 -11.21
N PRO A 95 2.21 -19.65 -12.32
CA PRO A 95 1.57 -19.13 -13.52
C PRO A 95 0.13 -18.72 -13.20
N PRO A 96 -0.44 -17.73 -13.90
CA PRO A 96 -1.85 -17.38 -13.75
C PRO A 96 -2.70 -18.63 -14.00
N GLY A 97 -3.61 -18.92 -13.06
CA GLY A 97 -4.62 -19.95 -13.24
C GLY A 97 -5.55 -19.56 -14.39
N ARG A 98 -6.17 -20.55 -15.05
CA ARG A 98 -7.23 -20.29 -16.04
C ARG A 98 -8.59 -20.64 -15.44
N SER A 99 -9.51 -19.69 -15.42
CA SER A 99 -10.91 -19.94 -15.08
C SER A 99 -11.71 -20.43 -16.30
N PRO A 100 -12.31 -21.64 -16.29
CA PRO A 100 -13.00 -22.20 -17.46
C PRO A 100 -14.37 -21.58 -17.79
N SER A 101 -14.86 -20.57 -17.05
CA SER A 101 -16.22 -20.00 -17.22
C SER A 101 -16.29 -18.46 -17.20
N GLY A 102 -15.17 -17.78 -17.45
CA GLY A 102 -14.99 -16.35 -17.17
C GLY A 102 -15.67 -15.35 -18.11
N ASP A 103 -16.19 -15.73 -19.27
CA ASP A 103 -16.60 -14.74 -20.30
C ASP A 103 -17.85 -13.95 -19.93
N ARG A 104 -18.85 -14.59 -19.31
CA ARG A 104 -20.04 -13.87 -18.81
C ARG A 104 -19.68 -12.92 -17.67
N ALA A 105 -18.92 -13.41 -16.70
CA ALA A 105 -18.46 -12.59 -15.57
C ALA A 105 -17.62 -11.39 -16.04
N LEU A 106 -16.73 -11.60 -17.02
CA LEU A 106 -15.96 -10.53 -17.62
C LEU A 106 -16.86 -9.46 -18.25
N HIS A 107 -17.89 -9.87 -19.01
CA HIS A 107 -18.82 -8.92 -19.61
C HIS A 107 -19.59 -8.10 -18.56
N GLU A 108 -20.12 -8.77 -17.53
CA GLU A 108 -20.83 -8.11 -16.42
C GLU A 108 -19.95 -7.12 -15.65
N LEU A 109 -18.69 -7.49 -15.38
CA LEU A 109 -17.72 -6.63 -14.70
C LEU A 109 -17.26 -5.45 -15.57
N LEU A 110 -17.12 -5.64 -16.88
CA LEU A 110 -16.83 -4.55 -17.82
C LEU A 110 -17.99 -3.55 -17.88
N ASP A 111 -19.25 -4.02 -17.88
CA ASP A 111 -20.42 -3.14 -17.85
C ASP A 111 -20.50 -2.36 -16.53
N LEU A 112 -20.23 -3.02 -15.40
CA LEU A 112 -20.12 -2.36 -14.09
C LEU A 112 -19.02 -1.30 -14.09
N ALA A 113 -17.85 -1.61 -14.64
CA ALA A 113 -16.70 -0.68 -14.73
C ALA A 113 -16.98 0.53 -15.63
N ARG A 114 -17.99 0.47 -16.51
CA ARG A 114 -18.45 1.60 -17.31
C ARG A 114 -19.58 2.40 -16.65
N SER A 115 -20.21 1.82 -15.64
CA SER A 115 -21.29 2.46 -14.89
C SER A 115 -20.76 3.49 -13.89
N ARG A 116 -21.67 4.28 -13.32
CA ARG A 116 -21.34 5.18 -12.20
C ARG A 116 -21.25 4.47 -10.85
N HIS A 117 -21.59 3.18 -10.78
CA HIS A 117 -21.54 2.42 -9.53
C HIS A 117 -20.08 2.16 -9.13
N PRO A 118 -19.71 2.31 -7.85
CA PRO A 118 -18.38 1.96 -7.39
C PRO A 118 -18.18 0.44 -7.51
N LEU A 119 -16.99 0.02 -7.95
CA LEU A 119 -16.60 -1.39 -7.87
C LEU A 119 -15.91 -1.62 -6.53
N THR A 120 -16.20 -2.75 -5.90
CA THR A 120 -15.45 -3.21 -4.73
C THR A 120 -14.04 -3.64 -5.16
N GLY A 121 -13.10 -3.73 -4.21
CA GLY A 121 -11.76 -4.21 -4.54
C GLY A 121 -11.76 -5.67 -5.00
N THR A 122 -12.69 -6.51 -4.51
CA THR A 122 -12.90 -7.87 -5.03
C THR A 122 -13.35 -7.87 -6.49
N GLN A 123 -14.28 -6.99 -6.88
CA GLN A 123 -14.73 -6.87 -8.28
C GLN A 123 -13.61 -6.38 -9.19
N TRP A 124 -12.80 -5.42 -8.73
CA TRP A 124 -11.60 -4.98 -9.45
C TRP A 124 -10.57 -6.12 -9.58
N GLY A 125 -10.37 -6.89 -8.51
CA GLY A 125 -9.52 -8.08 -8.52
C GLY A 125 -9.97 -9.09 -9.57
N GLU A 126 -11.24 -9.49 -9.55
CA GLU A 126 -11.80 -10.45 -10.50
C GLU A 126 -11.74 -9.94 -11.95
N LEU A 127 -12.10 -8.67 -12.19
CA LEU A 127 -12.04 -8.08 -13.52
C LEU A 127 -10.63 -8.16 -14.10
N THR A 128 -9.63 -7.73 -13.31
CA THR A 128 -8.25 -7.66 -13.79
C THR A 128 -7.58 -9.03 -13.90
N ASP A 129 -8.06 -10.03 -13.15
CA ASP A 129 -7.67 -11.43 -13.35
C ASP A 129 -8.18 -11.95 -14.69
N LEU A 130 -9.47 -11.77 -14.97
CA LEU A 130 -10.10 -12.20 -16.22
C LEU A 130 -9.46 -11.51 -17.44
N VAL A 131 -9.09 -10.24 -17.30
CA VAL A 131 -8.31 -9.51 -18.33
C VAL A 131 -6.91 -10.10 -18.47
N GLY A 132 -6.19 -10.33 -17.36
CA GLY A 132 -4.82 -10.86 -17.38
C GLY A 132 -4.70 -12.27 -17.97
N GLU A 133 -5.74 -13.10 -17.83
CA GLU A 133 -5.84 -14.40 -18.50
C GLU A 133 -5.92 -14.31 -20.04
N ARG A 134 -6.20 -13.11 -20.58
CA ARG A 134 -6.48 -12.86 -22.01
C ARG A 134 -5.58 -11.75 -22.57
N PRO A 135 -4.27 -11.97 -22.77
CA PRO A 135 -3.35 -10.94 -23.30
C PRO A 135 -3.75 -10.33 -24.65
N GLY A 136 -4.56 -11.04 -25.44
CA GLY A 136 -5.12 -10.58 -26.71
C GLY A 136 -6.49 -9.90 -26.61
N LEU A 137 -7.00 -9.64 -25.41
CA LEU A 137 -8.28 -8.98 -25.21
C LEU A 137 -8.20 -7.52 -25.67
N VAL A 138 -9.00 -7.19 -26.67
CA VAL A 138 -9.16 -5.82 -27.19
C VAL A 138 -10.59 -5.37 -26.93
N LEU A 139 -10.75 -4.20 -26.31
CA LEU A 139 -12.04 -3.55 -26.13
C LEU A 139 -12.30 -2.55 -27.26
N HIS A 140 -13.53 -2.55 -27.78
CA HIS A 140 -13.94 -1.62 -28.83
C HIS A 140 -15.12 -0.73 -28.35
N PRO A 141 -15.04 0.61 -28.47
CA PRO A 141 -13.90 1.37 -29.01
C PRO A 141 -12.66 1.32 -28.07
N PRO A 142 -11.43 1.56 -28.57
CA PRO A 142 -10.22 1.53 -27.73
C PRO A 142 -10.28 2.44 -26.51
N GLY A 143 -11.01 3.56 -26.61
CA GLY A 143 -11.26 4.48 -25.48
C GLY A 143 -11.98 3.84 -24.28
N LEU A 144 -12.53 2.63 -24.40
CA LEU A 144 -13.06 1.89 -23.26
C LEU A 144 -11.98 1.57 -22.22
N TRP A 145 -10.76 1.23 -22.65
CA TRP A 145 -9.66 0.98 -21.71
C TRP A 145 -9.35 2.22 -20.88
N ARG A 146 -9.32 3.37 -21.54
CA ARG A 146 -9.11 4.66 -20.88
C ARG A 146 -10.20 4.95 -19.85
N GLY A 147 -11.48 4.78 -20.20
CA GLY A 147 -12.59 5.00 -19.28
C GLY A 147 -12.56 4.08 -18.06
N ILE A 148 -12.22 2.79 -18.24
CA ILE A 148 -12.03 1.84 -17.14
C ILE A 148 -10.88 2.30 -16.25
N GLY A 149 -9.78 2.77 -16.85
CA GLY A 149 -8.63 3.26 -16.13
C GLY A 149 -8.88 4.51 -15.29
N GLU A 150 -9.52 5.51 -15.89
CA GLU A 150 -9.93 6.73 -15.19
C GLU A 150 -10.84 6.40 -13.99
N LYS A 151 -11.75 5.43 -14.13
CA LYS A 151 -12.59 4.96 -13.03
C LYS A 151 -11.78 4.26 -11.94
N LEU A 152 -10.88 3.34 -12.31
CA LEU A 152 -10.05 2.62 -11.35
C LEU A 152 -9.15 3.59 -10.56
N LEU A 153 -8.56 4.57 -11.24
CA LEU A 153 -7.74 5.61 -10.59
C LEU A 153 -8.59 6.48 -9.67
N ALA A 154 -9.80 6.88 -10.08
CA ALA A 154 -10.71 7.61 -9.21
C ALA A 154 -11.05 6.79 -7.95
N ASP A 155 -11.45 5.52 -8.11
CA ASP A 155 -11.76 4.63 -7.00
C ASP A 155 -10.50 4.41 -6.11
N LEU A 156 -9.29 4.30 -6.68
CA LEU A 156 -8.03 4.16 -5.96
C LEU A 156 -7.74 5.36 -5.07
N THR A 157 -7.87 6.58 -5.60
CA THR A 157 -7.58 7.82 -4.86
C THR A 157 -8.53 8.09 -3.69
N LEU A 158 -9.68 7.41 -3.68
CA LEU A 158 -10.67 7.49 -2.62
C LEU A 158 -10.62 6.31 -1.65
N SER A 159 -9.76 5.33 -1.91
CA SER A 159 -9.68 4.10 -1.12
C SER A 159 -8.57 4.16 -0.08
N GLU A 160 -8.73 3.39 0.99
CA GLU A 160 -7.74 3.26 2.07
C GLU A 160 -7.52 1.80 2.46
N GLY A 161 -6.40 1.53 3.15
CA GLY A 161 -6.07 0.19 3.69
C GLY A 161 -6.12 -0.93 2.65
N THR A 162 -6.83 -2.02 2.96
CA THR A 162 -7.01 -3.16 2.05
C THR A 162 -7.67 -2.75 0.73
N GLY A 163 -8.65 -1.85 0.77
CA GLY A 163 -9.37 -1.39 -0.42
C GLY A 163 -8.48 -0.57 -1.36
N TRP A 164 -7.54 0.19 -0.81
CA TRP A 164 -6.50 0.87 -1.59
C TRP A 164 -5.58 -0.15 -2.25
N LEU A 165 -5.06 -1.10 -1.47
CA LEU A 165 -4.11 -2.10 -1.98
C LEU A 165 -4.73 -2.95 -3.10
N GLN A 166 -6.00 -3.34 -2.95
CA GLN A 166 -6.75 -4.09 -3.97
C GLN A 166 -6.80 -3.34 -5.30
N ARG A 167 -7.02 -2.02 -5.27
CA ARG A 167 -7.07 -1.17 -6.46
C ARG A 167 -5.69 -0.86 -7.02
N GLN A 168 -4.68 -0.71 -6.16
CA GLN A 168 -3.28 -0.56 -6.55
C GLN A 168 -2.81 -1.79 -7.35
N GLU A 169 -3.09 -3.00 -6.86
CA GLU A 169 -2.74 -4.24 -7.59
C GLU A 169 -3.59 -4.43 -8.85
N ALA A 170 -4.88 -4.08 -8.82
CA ALA A 170 -5.69 -4.09 -10.03
C ALA A 170 -5.13 -3.15 -11.11
N ALA A 171 -4.72 -1.94 -10.73
CA ALA A 171 -4.12 -0.97 -11.65
C ALA A 171 -2.79 -1.48 -12.19
N SER A 172 -1.97 -2.10 -11.33
CA SER A 172 -0.70 -2.72 -11.71
C SER A 172 -0.91 -3.81 -12.77
N ARG A 173 -1.89 -4.71 -12.59
CA ARG A 173 -2.20 -5.75 -13.59
C ARG A 173 -2.66 -5.18 -14.93
N LEU A 174 -3.45 -4.11 -14.92
CA LEU A 174 -3.86 -3.43 -16.15
C LEU A 174 -2.71 -2.69 -16.83
N LEU A 175 -1.76 -2.13 -16.07
CA LEU A 175 -0.53 -1.52 -16.61
C LEU A 175 0.37 -2.55 -17.28
N GLU A 176 0.43 -3.78 -16.75
CA GLU A 176 1.16 -4.91 -17.35
C GLU A 176 0.46 -5.48 -18.60
N HIS A 177 -0.84 -5.23 -18.77
CA HIS A 177 -1.61 -5.81 -19.88
C HIS A 177 -1.29 -5.11 -21.21
N PRO A 178 -0.87 -5.83 -22.27
CA PRO A 178 -0.38 -5.22 -23.51
C PRO A 178 -1.33 -4.23 -24.19
N ALA A 179 -2.64 -4.51 -24.18
CA ALA A 179 -3.63 -3.65 -24.80
C ALA A 179 -4.18 -2.54 -23.88
N ALA A 180 -4.07 -2.70 -22.56
CA ALA A 180 -4.64 -1.74 -21.61
C ALA A 180 -3.59 -0.76 -21.08
N GLY A 181 -2.34 -1.21 -20.97
CA GLY A 181 -1.21 -0.47 -20.39
C GLY A 181 -1.03 0.93 -20.97
N PRO A 182 -0.92 1.12 -22.30
CA PRO A 182 -0.77 2.45 -22.90
C PRO A 182 -1.88 3.43 -22.49
N HIS A 183 -3.13 2.97 -22.48
CA HIS A 183 -4.27 3.78 -22.06
C HIS A 183 -4.26 4.12 -20.57
N LEU A 184 -3.77 3.20 -19.73
CA LEU A 184 -3.65 3.42 -18.29
C LEU A 184 -2.50 4.38 -17.95
N ILE A 185 -1.39 4.33 -18.69
CA ILE A 185 -0.28 5.28 -18.60
C ILE A 185 -0.77 6.69 -18.92
N GLU A 186 -1.49 6.86 -20.03
CA GLU A 186 -2.11 8.15 -20.39
C GLU A 186 -3.04 8.64 -19.28
N ALA A 187 -3.92 7.78 -18.76
CA ALA A 187 -4.85 8.15 -17.69
C ALA A 187 -4.13 8.55 -16.39
N CYS A 188 -3.03 7.89 -16.03
CA CYS A 188 -2.20 8.29 -14.89
C CYS A 188 -1.58 9.68 -15.11
N ILE A 189 -0.99 9.92 -16.28
CA ILE A 189 -0.36 11.21 -16.62
C ILE A 189 -1.40 12.33 -16.62
N ASP A 190 -2.55 12.14 -17.28
CA ASP A 190 -3.62 13.13 -17.33
C ASP A 190 -4.17 13.45 -15.93
N LEU A 191 -4.24 12.45 -15.04
CA LEU A 191 -4.66 12.65 -13.66
C LEU A 191 -3.63 13.49 -12.87
N VAL A 192 -2.34 13.22 -13.06
CA VAL A 192 -1.25 13.97 -12.42
C VAL A 192 -1.21 15.42 -12.91
N GLU A 193 -1.41 15.64 -14.21
CA GLU A 193 -1.35 16.97 -14.83
C GLU A 193 -2.61 17.83 -14.58
N ASP A 194 -3.71 17.27 -14.06
CA ASP A 194 -4.93 18.03 -13.73
C ASP A 194 -4.77 18.82 -12.41
N PRO A 195 -4.56 20.15 -12.44
CA PRO A 195 -4.32 20.95 -11.24
C PRO A 195 -5.55 21.04 -10.32
N ARG A 196 -6.71 20.57 -10.78
CA ARG A 196 -7.95 20.54 -9.99
C ARG A 196 -8.02 19.30 -9.11
N ARG A 197 -7.13 18.32 -9.29
CA ARG A 197 -7.13 17.06 -8.55
C ARG A 197 -5.91 17.01 -7.63
N PRO A 198 -6.08 16.77 -6.32
CA PRO A 198 -4.96 16.73 -5.39
C PRO A 198 -4.20 15.38 -5.43
N ALA A 199 -4.71 14.39 -6.16
CA ALA A 199 -4.13 13.06 -6.28
C ALA A 199 -2.99 13.04 -7.30
N VAL A 200 -1.76 13.18 -6.80
CA VAL A 200 -0.53 13.23 -7.61
C VAL A 200 0.35 12.01 -7.39
N ILE A 201 0.51 11.58 -6.14
CA ILE A 201 1.54 10.61 -5.77
C ILE A 201 1.17 9.22 -6.27
N GLU A 202 -0.06 8.78 -6.06
CA GLU A 202 -0.56 7.45 -6.39
C GLU A 202 -0.54 7.16 -7.90
N PRO A 203 -1.12 8.00 -8.79
CA PRO A 203 -1.06 7.75 -10.23
C PRO A 203 0.37 7.84 -10.79
N LEU A 204 1.22 8.72 -10.24
CA LEU A 204 2.60 8.86 -10.67
C LEU A 204 3.46 7.67 -10.21
N SER A 205 3.31 7.20 -8.97
CA SER A 205 4.05 6.06 -8.45
C SER A 205 3.70 4.77 -9.18
N LEU A 206 2.44 4.59 -9.58
CA LEU A 206 1.98 3.44 -10.39
C LEU A 206 2.70 3.30 -11.73
N LEU A 207 3.30 4.37 -12.28
CA LEU A 207 4.07 4.26 -13.50
C LEU A 207 5.29 3.33 -13.35
N ASP A 208 5.66 2.95 -12.13
CA ASP A 208 6.75 2.01 -11.86
C ASP A 208 6.62 0.65 -12.53
N VAL A 209 5.38 0.18 -12.67
CA VAL A 209 5.04 -1.16 -13.18
C VAL A 209 5.41 -1.33 -14.65
N SER A 210 5.42 -0.25 -15.44
CA SER A 210 5.63 -0.33 -16.88
C SER A 210 7.06 0.03 -17.28
N ALA A 211 7.59 -0.66 -18.29
CA ALA A 211 8.83 -0.29 -18.99
C ALA A 211 8.56 0.62 -20.21
N ASP A 212 7.32 1.10 -20.40
CA ASP A 212 6.93 1.93 -21.52
C ASP A 212 7.76 3.24 -21.57
N PRO A 213 8.29 3.63 -22.75
CA PRO A 213 9.08 4.85 -22.90
C PRO A 213 8.38 6.14 -22.47
N VAL A 214 7.05 6.25 -22.65
CA VAL A 214 6.26 7.43 -22.25
C VAL A 214 6.22 7.53 -20.73
N ALA A 215 5.96 6.42 -20.05
CA ALA A 215 5.97 6.37 -18.58
C ALA A 215 7.36 6.70 -18.02
N ASN A 216 8.42 6.15 -18.62
CA ASN A 216 9.80 6.45 -18.20
C ASN A 216 10.16 7.92 -18.40
N ALA A 217 9.85 8.49 -19.56
CA ALA A 217 10.12 9.88 -19.87
C ALA A 217 9.37 10.82 -18.91
N TYR A 218 8.12 10.51 -18.57
CA TYR A 218 7.33 11.31 -17.63
C TYR A 218 7.92 11.30 -16.22
N VAL A 219 8.33 10.13 -15.72
CA VAL A 219 9.00 10.01 -14.41
C VAL A 219 10.31 10.79 -14.40
N LEU A 220 11.14 10.69 -15.44
CA LEU A 220 12.40 11.44 -15.53
C LEU A 220 12.17 12.95 -15.60
N LYS A 221 11.17 13.42 -16.35
CA LYS A 221 10.75 14.84 -16.38
C LYS A 221 10.45 15.34 -14.96
N GLN A 222 9.64 14.60 -14.20
CA GLN A 222 9.23 15.01 -12.86
C GLN A 222 10.35 14.87 -11.81
N LEU A 223 11.38 14.06 -12.06
CA LEU A 223 12.59 14.05 -11.24
C LEU A 223 13.50 15.25 -11.52
N GLU A 224 13.62 15.67 -12.78
CA GLU A 224 14.51 16.75 -13.21
C GLU A 224 13.94 18.14 -12.88
N ALA A 225 12.65 18.33 -13.17
CA ALA A 225 11.95 19.59 -12.96
C ALA A 225 10.54 19.32 -12.43
N PRO A 226 10.40 18.95 -11.14
CA PRO A 226 9.10 18.63 -10.55
C PRO A 226 8.18 19.85 -10.53
N ASP A 227 6.91 19.65 -10.90
CA ASP A 227 5.88 20.70 -10.81
C ASP A 227 5.53 21.07 -9.35
N SER A 228 5.82 20.18 -8.40
CA SER A 228 5.69 20.40 -6.95
C SER A 228 6.43 19.31 -6.16
N ASP A 229 6.53 19.48 -4.84
CA ASP A 229 7.09 18.44 -3.95
C ASP A 229 6.37 17.09 -4.06
N ARG A 230 5.05 17.11 -4.29
CA ARG A 230 4.27 15.86 -4.47
C ARG A 230 4.60 15.16 -5.78
N HIS A 231 4.83 15.92 -6.84
CA HIS A 231 5.26 15.38 -8.13
C HIS A 231 6.65 14.76 -8.01
N HIS A 232 7.58 15.46 -7.35
CA HIS A 232 8.91 14.92 -7.07
C HIS A 232 8.82 13.63 -6.25
N GLN A 233 8.00 13.61 -5.19
CA GLN A 233 7.81 12.42 -4.35
C GLN A 233 7.24 11.24 -5.15
N GLY A 234 6.18 11.44 -5.94
CA GLY A 234 5.62 10.37 -6.77
C GLY A 234 6.62 9.84 -7.79
N ALA A 235 7.37 10.74 -8.44
CA ALA A 235 8.41 10.37 -9.41
C ALA A 235 9.56 9.59 -8.77
N LEU A 236 9.94 9.97 -7.55
CA LEU A 236 10.97 9.28 -6.76
C LEU A 236 10.55 7.85 -6.41
N LEU A 237 9.31 7.66 -5.95
CA LEU A 237 8.76 6.32 -5.69
C LEU A 237 8.77 5.47 -6.96
N ALA A 238 8.28 6.04 -8.07
CA ALA A 238 8.26 5.35 -9.35
C ALA A 238 9.67 4.95 -9.82
N ALA A 239 10.63 5.87 -9.70
CA ALA A 239 11.98 5.67 -10.18
C ALA A 239 12.75 4.62 -9.39
N VAL A 240 12.60 4.56 -8.06
CA VAL A 240 13.21 3.51 -7.22
C VAL A 240 12.82 2.13 -7.75
N ARG A 241 11.52 1.91 -7.98
CA ARG A 241 10.99 0.63 -8.48
C ARG A 241 11.36 0.36 -9.93
N LYS A 242 11.34 1.38 -10.81
CA LYS A 242 11.83 1.25 -12.19
C LYS A 242 13.31 0.85 -12.26
N ILE A 243 14.14 1.38 -11.36
CA ILE A 243 15.55 0.99 -11.23
C ILE A 243 15.63 -0.49 -10.84
N GLU A 244 14.94 -0.90 -9.79
CA GLU A 244 14.93 -2.29 -9.31
C GLU A 244 14.49 -3.28 -10.41
N ASN A 245 13.51 -2.90 -11.23
CA ASN A 245 12.99 -3.73 -12.32
C ASN A 245 13.78 -3.60 -13.64
N GLY A 246 14.82 -2.75 -13.70
CA GLY A 246 15.59 -2.52 -14.93
C GLY A 246 14.78 -1.86 -16.07
N HIS A 247 13.77 -1.05 -15.74
CA HIS A 247 12.90 -0.40 -16.72
C HIS A 247 13.56 0.76 -17.46
N PHE A 248 14.54 1.44 -16.84
CA PHE A 248 15.33 2.47 -17.54
C PHE A 248 16.41 1.82 -18.41
N GLN A 249 16.63 2.37 -19.61
CA GLN A 249 17.59 1.84 -20.60
C GLN A 249 18.35 2.98 -21.32
N GLY A 250 19.59 2.72 -21.75
CA GLY A 250 20.38 3.64 -22.60
C GLY A 250 20.48 5.07 -22.05
N GLU A 251 20.04 6.05 -22.86
CA GLU A 251 20.04 7.49 -22.51
C GLU A 251 19.28 7.80 -21.20
N GLN A 252 18.25 7.01 -20.87
CA GLN A 252 17.49 7.17 -19.62
C GLN A 252 18.37 6.92 -18.40
N TRP A 253 19.30 5.95 -18.48
CA TRP A 253 20.28 5.70 -17.41
C TRP A 253 21.29 6.83 -17.30
N GLU A 254 21.72 7.42 -18.41
CA GLU A 254 22.63 8.56 -18.40
C GLU A 254 21.97 9.80 -17.78
N GLN A 255 20.70 10.07 -18.13
CA GLN A 255 19.91 11.14 -17.51
C GLN A 255 19.75 10.91 -16.01
N LEU A 256 19.32 9.71 -15.59
CA LEU A 256 19.19 9.37 -14.18
C LEU A 256 20.51 9.50 -13.43
N SER A 257 21.61 8.99 -14.00
CA SER A 257 22.95 9.09 -13.40
C SER A 257 23.38 10.55 -13.22
N ARG A 258 23.07 11.43 -14.18
CA ARG A 258 23.29 12.87 -14.04
C ARG A 258 22.46 13.44 -12.89
N LEU A 259 21.18 13.12 -12.78
CA LEU A 259 20.32 13.57 -11.68
C LEU A 259 20.86 13.13 -10.31
N LEU A 260 21.41 11.92 -10.21
CA LEU A 260 22.06 11.40 -9.00
C LEU A 260 23.38 12.11 -8.68
N GLY A 261 24.14 12.49 -9.71
CA GLY A 261 25.38 13.24 -9.56
C GLY A 261 25.16 14.68 -9.08
N HIS A 262 24.12 15.34 -9.57
CA HIS A 262 23.80 16.74 -9.24
C HIS A 262 23.16 16.89 -7.86
N THR A 263 22.37 15.92 -7.44
CA THR A 263 21.68 15.99 -6.14
C THR A 263 22.65 15.96 -4.97
N GLY A 264 23.88 15.44 -5.16
CA GLY A 264 24.78 15.08 -4.08
C GLY A 264 24.11 14.02 -3.19
N ALA A 265 24.83 13.02 -2.73
CA ALA A 265 24.23 11.97 -1.89
C ALA A 265 23.72 12.46 -0.50
N THR A 266 23.55 13.77 -0.29
CA THR A 266 23.22 14.43 0.97
C THR A 266 21.71 14.55 1.22
N GLY A 267 20.88 14.57 0.18
CA GLY A 267 19.40 14.60 0.29
C GLY A 267 18.74 13.22 0.44
N GLU A 268 17.51 13.16 0.98
CA GLU A 268 16.74 11.91 1.09
C GLU A 268 16.50 11.25 -0.27
N ALA A 269 16.11 12.04 -1.29
CA ALA A 269 15.91 11.55 -2.65
C ALA A 269 17.18 10.91 -3.25
N GLY A 270 18.34 11.58 -3.13
CA GLY A 270 19.62 11.05 -3.60
C GLY A 270 20.04 9.78 -2.85
N ARG A 271 19.77 9.70 -1.54
CA ARG A 271 20.01 8.47 -0.75
C ARG A 271 19.11 7.32 -1.21
N LEU A 272 17.83 7.58 -1.47
CA LEU A 272 16.85 6.58 -1.91
C LEU A 272 17.21 6.02 -3.28
N LEU A 273 17.41 6.88 -4.28
CA LEU A 273 17.79 6.45 -5.61
C LEU A 273 19.18 5.79 -5.63
N GLY A 274 20.13 6.31 -4.86
CA GLY A 274 21.45 5.68 -4.71
C GLY A 274 21.37 4.31 -4.04
N ALA A 275 20.48 4.13 -3.06
CA ALA A 275 20.21 2.83 -2.44
C ALA A 275 19.55 1.87 -3.42
N ALA A 276 18.56 2.33 -4.19
CA ALA A 276 17.90 1.55 -5.23
C ALA A 276 18.90 1.12 -6.32
N HIS A 277 19.77 2.02 -6.77
CA HIS A 277 20.83 1.71 -7.72
C HIS A 277 21.83 0.70 -7.17
N ARG A 278 22.21 0.81 -5.89
CA ARG A 278 23.05 -0.20 -5.22
C ARG A 278 22.33 -1.55 -5.08
N ALA A 279 21.02 -1.55 -4.83
CA ALA A 279 20.19 -2.75 -4.76
C ALA A 279 19.97 -3.41 -6.12
N TYR A 280 19.91 -2.62 -7.18
CA TYR A 280 19.88 -3.13 -8.54
C TYR A 280 21.23 -3.77 -8.92
N THR A 281 22.34 -3.18 -8.47
CA THR A 281 23.69 -3.65 -8.77
C THR A 281 24.24 -4.71 -7.80
N ARG A 282 23.57 -4.99 -6.68
CA ARG A 282 23.97 -5.97 -5.66
C ARG A 282 22.75 -6.66 -5.04
N GLU A 283 22.88 -7.92 -4.66
CA GLU A 283 21.92 -8.55 -3.73
C GLU A 283 21.94 -7.77 -2.40
N VAL A 284 20.91 -6.96 -2.14
CA VAL A 284 20.74 -6.33 -0.83
C VAL A 284 20.14 -7.37 0.10
N GLU A 285 20.97 -7.84 1.03
CA GLU A 285 20.51 -8.67 2.12
C GLU A 285 19.60 -7.85 3.04
N GLU A 286 18.40 -8.35 3.32
CA GLU A 286 17.47 -7.73 4.26
C GLU A 286 18.10 -7.69 5.65
N THR A 287 18.34 -6.47 6.15
CA THR A 287 18.94 -6.29 7.47
C THR A 287 17.84 -6.21 8.52
N VAL A 288 17.72 -7.25 9.35
CA VAL A 288 16.86 -7.22 10.53
C VAL A 288 17.48 -6.29 11.57
N THR A 289 16.78 -5.20 11.89
CA THR A 289 17.23 -4.22 12.89
C THR A 289 17.06 -4.76 14.31
N ALA A 290 17.77 -4.16 15.27
CA ALA A 290 17.59 -4.50 16.68
C ALA A 290 16.16 -4.20 17.15
N GLU A 291 15.56 -3.11 16.67
CA GLU A 291 14.20 -2.72 17.02
C GLU A 291 13.16 -3.68 16.43
N GLY A 292 13.29 -4.06 15.15
CA GLY A 292 12.38 -5.03 14.55
C GLY A 292 12.41 -6.40 15.23
N ARG A 293 13.61 -6.85 15.65
CA ARG A 293 13.75 -8.07 16.46
C ARG A 293 13.09 -7.93 17.83
N ARG A 294 13.34 -6.81 18.53
CA ARG A 294 12.75 -6.52 19.84
C ARG A 294 11.22 -6.55 19.78
N VAL A 295 10.61 -5.90 18.79
CA VAL A 295 9.17 -5.87 18.61
C VAL A 295 8.62 -7.26 18.31
N ALA A 296 9.27 -8.02 17.41
CA ALA A 296 8.86 -9.38 17.11
C ALA A 296 8.90 -10.28 18.35
N ASP A 297 10.02 -10.29 19.08
CA ASP A 297 10.19 -11.10 20.29
C ASP A 297 9.19 -10.72 21.38
N GLU A 298 8.85 -9.44 21.54
CA GLU A 298 7.84 -8.99 22.51
C GLU A 298 6.43 -9.49 22.14
N VAL A 299 6.08 -9.42 20.85
CA VAL A 299 4.77 -9.88 20.33
C VAL A 299 4.63 -11.39 20.39
N THR A 300 5.70 -12.14 20.15
CA THR A 300 5.70 -13.61 20.15
C THR A 300 6.02 -14.21 21.52
N SER A 301 6.07 -13.39 22.58
CA SER A 301 6.45 -13.84 23.93
C SER A 301 7.81 -14.55 24.00
N GLY A 302 8.75 -14.12 23.17
CA GLY A 302 10.13 -14.62 23.10
C GLY A 302 10.35 -15.76 22.09
N GLU A 303 9.30 -16.24 21.40
CA GLU A 303 9.48 -17.19 20.30
C GLU A 303 10.12 -16.50 19.10
N HIS A 304 11.23 -17.05 18.59
CA HIS A 304 11.93 -16.43 17.46
C HIS A 304 11.12 -16.54 16.16
N ASP A 305 10.62 -15.39 15.65
CA ASP A 305 10.00 -15.29 14.33
C ASP A 305 10.83 -14.35 13.42
N PRO A 306 11.73 -14.91 12.59
CA PRO A 306 12.62 -14.10 11.75
C PRO A 306 11.87 -13.34 10.64
N VAL A 307 10.73 -13.84 10.17
CA VAL A 307 9.95 -13.18 9.11
C VAL A 307 9.19 -11.99 9.69
N LEU A 308 8.58 -12.13 10.87
CA LEU A 308 7.98 -10.99 11.58
C LEU A 308 9.02 -9.92 11.88
N ALA A 309 10.20 -10.31 12.37
CA ALA A 309 11.29 -9.37 12.66
C ALA A 309 11.76 -8.61 11.40
N ALA A 310 11.84 -9.30 10.26
CA ALA A 310 12.16 -8.69 8.96
C ALA A 310 11.05 -7.74 8.49
N LEU A 311 9.78 -8.14 8.58
CA LEU A 311 8.64 -7.29 8.23
C LEU A 311 8.59 -6.02 9.10
N VAL A 312 8.78 -6.13 10.42
CA VAL A 312 8.79 -4.96 11.30
C VAL A 312 9.99 -4.06 11.01
N SER A 313 11.18 -4.64 10.79
CA SER A 313 12.38 -3.88 10.41
C SER A 313 12.17 -3.11 9.10
N THR A 314 11.63 -3.79 8.08
CA THR A 314 11.32 -3.16 6.79
C THR A 314 10.23 -2.11 6.95
N ALA A 315 9.18 -2.35 7.74
CA ALA A 315 8.09 -1.40 7.94
C ALA A 315 8.54 -0.11 8.65
N LEU A 316 9.51 -0.20 9.57
CA LEU A 316 10.04 0.95 10.31
C LEU A 316 11.12 1.69 9.52
N ASP A 317 12.11 0.95 9.01
CA ASP A 317 13.38 1.49 8.56
C ASP A 317 13.73 1.11 7.11
N GLY A 318 12.82 0.43 6.41
CA GLY A 318 13.00 0.06 5.02
C GLY A 318 13.30 1.31 4.17
N PRO A 319 14.32 1.26 3.28
CA PRO A 319 14.72 2.43 2.52
C PRO A 319 13.60 2.85 1.56
N ALA A 320 13.03 1.92 0.80
CA ALA A 320 11.94 2.21 -0.12
C ALA A 320 10.60 2.29 0.62
N VAL A 321 9.87 3.39 0.43
CA VAL A 321 8.56 3.63 1.05
C VAL A 321 7.58 2.50 0.70
N ASP A 322 7.55 2.04 -0.55
CA ASP A 322 6.65 0.95 -0.96
C ASP A 322 6.94 -0.36 -0.22
N ARG A 323 8.22 -0.68 0.01
CA ARG A 323 8.58 -1.85 0.82
C ARG A 323 8.09 -1.69 2.26
N ARG A 324 8.16 -0.48 2.83
CA ARG A 324 7.59 -0.21 4.17
C ARG A 324 6.08 -0.42 4.17
N VAL A 325 5.38 0.11 3.17
CA VAL A 325 3.93 -0.02 3.00
C VAL A 325 3.54 -1.50 2.88
N PHE A 326 4.17 -2.26 1.98
CA PHE A 326 3.84 -3.66 1.78
C PHE A 326 4.20 -4.52 3.00
N ALA A 327 5.30 -4.24 3.69
CA ALA A 327 5.63 -4.94 4.93
C ALA A 327 4.57 -4.67 6.02
N ALA A 328 4.18 -3.40 6.21
CA ALA A 328 3.13 -3.05 7.16
C ALA A 328 1.78 -3.65 6.77
N MET A 329 1.39 -3.62 5.49
CA MET A 329 0.15 -4.24 5.01
C MET A 329 0.17 -5.76 5.16
N THR A 330 1.32 -6.40 4.98
CA THR A 330 1.48 -7.84 5.24
C THR A 330 1.22 -8.17 6.70
N ILE A 331 1.78 -7.38 7.64
CA ILE A 331 1.48 -7.52 9.07
C ILE A 331 -0.01 -7.23 9.35
N ALA A 332 -0.59 -6.21 8.71
CA ALA A 332 -1.98 -5.78 8.90
C ALA A 332 -2.99 -6.87 8.53
N GLN A 333 -2.65 -7.77 7.60
CA GLN A 333 -3.47 -8.92 7.23
C GLN A 333 -3.22 -10.16 8.10
N THR A 334 -2.65 -9.99 9.30
CA THR A 334 -2.44 -11.09 10.25
C THR A 334 -2.97 -10.74 11.64
N PRO A 335 -3.17 -11.75 12.52
CA PRO A 335 -3.45 -11.51 13.94
C PRO A 335 -2.36 -10.74 14.70
N PHE A 336 -1.16 -10.55 14.12
CA PHE A 336 -0.11 -9.72 14.73
C PHE A 336 -0.35 -8.22 14.60
N ARG A 337 -1.32 -7.79 13.78
CA ARG A 337 -1.64 -6.36 13.55
C ARG A 337 -1.75 -5.54 14.83
N GLU A 338 -2.60 -5.95 15.77
CA GLU A 338 -2.81 -5.21 17.02
C GLU A 338 -1.66 -5.36 18.02
N PRO A 339 -1.10 -6.57 18.27
CA PRO A 339 0.08 -6.72 19.12
C PRO A 339 1.27 -5.87 18.68
N VAL A 340 1.61 -5.87 17.38
CA VAL A 340 2.71 -5.06 16.84
C VAL A 340 2.42 -3.58 17.05
N ALA A 341 1.21 -3.12 16.74
CA ALA A 341 0.83 -1.72 16.95
C ALA A 341 0.90 -1.32 18.45
N GLY A 342 0.53 -2.22 19.37
CA GLY A 342 0.65 -1.99 20.81
C GLY A 342 2.09 -1.77 21.26
N VAL A 343 3.01 -2.65 20.85
CA VAL A 343 4.44 -2.53 21.18
C VAL A 343 5.05 -1.26 20.58
N LEU A 344 4.70 -0.91 19.34
CA LEU A 344 5.14 0.33 18.69
C LEU A 344 4.60 1.58 19.39
N LEU A 345 3.33 1.54 19.85
CA LEU A 345 2.72 2.64 20.59
C LEU A 345 3.45 2.89 21.92
N ASP A 346 3.79 1.84 22.65
CA ASP A 346 4.53 1.96 23.90
C ASP A 346 5.96 2.46 23.69
N GLY A 347 6.62 2.04 22.60
CA GLY A 347 7.89 2.62 22.14
C GLY A 347 7.77 4.11 21.86
N CYS A 348 6.79 4.50 21.05
CA CYS A 348 6.53 5.89 20.68
C CYS A 348 6.28 6.77 21.91
N ARG A 349 5.52 6.30 22.91
CA ARG A 349 5.28 7.02 24.17
C ARG A 349 6.57 7.22 24.97
N ARG A 350 7.43 6.20 25.03
CA ARG A 350 8.74 6.30 25.71
C ARG A 350 9.64 7.32 25.03
N ASP A 351 9.67 7.35 23.71
CA ASP A 351 10.49 8.29 22.94
C ASP A 351 9.98 9.73 23.09
N LEU A 352 8.67 9.94 23.05
CA LEU A 352 8.06 11.25 23.30
C LEU A 352 8.33 11.78 24.72
N ALA A 353 8.42 10.88 25.72
CA ALA A 353 8.75 11.26 27.09
C ALA A 353 10.24 11.62 27.27
N ARG A 354 11.14 11.04 26.46
CA ARG A 354 12.58 11.33 26.48
C ARG A 354 12.86 12.55 25.61
N ARG A 355 13.05 13.72 26.21
CA ARG A 355 13.49 14.93 25.48
C ARG A 355 14.81 14.65 24.74
N GLY A 356 14.74 14.38 23.43
CA GLY A 356 15.89 14.17 22.55
C GLY A 356 16.26 12.72 22.22
N GLY A 357 15.44 11.72 22.57
CA GLY A 357 15.74 10.31 22.27
C GLY A 357 14.67 9.63 21.43
N GLY A 358 14.79 9.71 20.09
CA GLY A 358 13.97 8.95 19.14
C GLY A 358 13.29 9.81 18.06
N ASP A 359 12.93 9.17 16.95
CA ASP A 359 12.06 9.74 15.91
C ASP A 359 10.71 8.99 15.92
N PRO A 360 9.69 9.52 16.64
CA PRO A 360 8.40 8.85 16.75
C PRO A 360 7.64 8.82 15.42
N THR A 361 8.07 9.57 14.40
CA THR A 361 7.34 9.69 13.14
C THR A 361 7.29 8.36 12.39
N ARG A 362 8.36 7.56 12.42
CA ARG A 362 8.40 6.23 11.78
C ARG A 362 7.42 5.27 12.44
N ALA A 363 7.42 5.19 13.77
CA ALA A 363 6.47 4.34 14.50
C ALA A 363 5.02 4.76 14.24
N LEU A 364 4.73 6.07 14.22
CA LEU A 364 3.41 6.61 13.88
C LEU A 364 2.99 6.22 12.45
N GLN A 365 3.88 6.39 11.47
CA GLN A 365 3.64 6.01 10.08
C GLN A 365 3.39 4.50 9.94
N THR A 366 4.18 3.66 10.59
CA THR A 366 3.98 2.20 10.56
C THR A 366 2.64 1.83 11.19
N MET A 367 2.30 2.37 12.37
CA MET A 367 1.00 2.11 13.02
C MET A 367 -0.20 2.58 12.16
N THR A 368 -0.01 3.66 11.40
CA THR A 368 -0.97 4.18 10.42
C THR A 368 -1.21 3.15 9.32
N MET A 369 -0.14 2.58 8.75
CA MET A 369 -0.24 1.54 7.71
C MET A 369 -0.79 0.21 8.25
N LEU A 370 -0.58 -0.08 9.53
CA LEU A 370 -1.25 -1.19 10.23
C LEU A 370 -2.76 -0.95 10.38
N GLY A 371 -3.25 0.28 10.18
CA GLY A 371 -4.67 0.64 10.20
C GLY A 371 -5.36 0.43 11.56
N THR A 372 -4.63 0.37 12.67
CA THR A 372 -5.21 0.08 14.00
C THR A 372 -5.77 1.35 14.65
N GLY A 373 -6.76 1.21 15.52
CA GLY A 373 -7.30 2.33 16.32
C GLY A 373 -6.55 2.59 17.63
N VAL A 374 -5.58 1.74 18.00
CA VAL A 374 -4.96 1.74 19.34
C VAL A 374 -4.19 3.04 19.65
N HIS A 375 -3.70 3.73 18.62
CA HIS A 375 -2.89 4.95 18.76
C HIS A 375 -3.70 6.25 18.65
N ARG A 376 -5.03 6.18 18.48
CA ARG A 376 -5.89 7.39 18.38
C ARG A 376 -5.82 8.33 19.55
N PRO A 377 -5.82 7.86 20.82
CA PRO A 377 -5.67 8.75 21.95
C PRO A 377 -4.34 9.53 21.90
N LEU A 378 -3.27 8.88 21.41
CA LEU A 378 -1.98 9.54 21.22
C LEU A 378 -2.04 10.58 20.09
N LEU A 379 -2.66 10.29 18.95
CA LEU A 379 -2.81 11.26 17.86
C LEU A 379 -3.56 12.52 18.30
N LEU A 380 -4.65 12.35 19.07
CA LEU A 380 -5.40 13.47 19.63
C LEU A 380 -4.53 14.30 20.59
N ASP A 381 -3.76 13.65 21.47
CA ASP A 381 -2.83 14.31 22.38
C ASP A 381 -1.76 15.10 21.60
N LEU A 382 -1.11 14.48 20.62
CA LEU A 382 -0.08 15.14 19.79
C LEU A 382 -0.61 16.39 19.07
N LEU A 383 -1.89 16.39 18.66
CA LEU A 383 -2.52 17.49 17.93
C LEU A 383 -3.23 18.50 18.82
N THR A 384 -3.40 18.26 20.12
CA THR A 384 -4.12 19.20 20.99
C THR A 384 -3.30 19.63 22.21
N GLY A 385 -2.40 18.77 22.67
CA GLY A 385 -1.43 19.00 23.73
C GLY A 385 -0.36 20.03 23.33
N PRO A 386 0.17 20.81 24.29
CA PRO A 386 1.25 21.75 24.05
C PRO A 386 2.61 21.05 23.95
N GLY A 387 3.62 21.72 23.36
CA GLY A 387 5.03 21.29 23.48
C GLY A 387 5.52 20.22 22.51
N HIS A 388 4.66 19.64 21.65
CA HIS A 388 5.12 18.76 20.57
C HIS A 388 5.70 19.54 19.40
N ASP A 389 6.81 19.01 18.86
CA ASP A 389 7.48 19.53 17.67
C ASP A 389 6.56 19.50 16.43
N LEU A 390 6.80 20.42 15.50
CA LEU A 390 5.99 20.57 14.29
C LEU A 390 6.06 19.33 13.39
N ALA A 391 7.21 18.65 13.30
CA ALA A 391 7.34 17.44 12.50
C ALA A 391 6.45 16.31 13.06
N VAL A 392 6.42 16.15 14.38
CA VAL A 392 5.56 15.17 15.06
C VAL A 392 4.07 15.49 14.84
N ARG A 393 3.69 16.77 14.91
CA ARG A 393 2.30 17.18 14.62
C ARG A 393 1.90 16.91 13.18
N ARG A 394 2.80 17.17 12.23
CA ARG A 394 2.56 16.86 10.81
C ARG A 394 2.40 15.36 10.61
N ALA A 395 3.28 14.54 11.19
CA ALA A 395 3.15 13.09 11.15
C ALA A 395 1.81 12.63 11.76
N ALA A 396 1.42 13.16 12.91
CA ALA A 396 0.15 12.84 13.55
C ALA A 396 -1.07 13.26 12.70
N ALA A 397 -1.01 14.43 12.06
CA ALA A 397 -2.08 14.92 11.19
C ALA A 397 -2.33 14.02 9.97
N TRP A 398 -1.26 13.49 9.38
CA TRP A 398 -1.34 12.55 8.26
C TRP A 398 -1.58 11.09 8.70
N ALA A 399 -1.35 10.76 9.96
CA ALA A 399 -1.65 9.45 10.53
C ALA A 399 -3.15 9.23 10.80
N MET A 400 -3.86 10.28 11.25
CA MET A 400 -5.27 10.16 11.63
C MET A 400 -6.22 9.59 10.56
N PRO A 401 -6.17 10.03 9.29
CA PRO A 401 -7.12 9.59 8.27
C PRO A 401 -7.12 8.07 8.10
N HIS A 402 -5.96 7.44 8.24
CA HIS A 402 -5.77 6.02 8.03
C HIS A 402 -5.75 5.21 9.34
N CYS A 403 -6.03 5.86 10.47
CA CYS A 403 -6.09 5.22 11.77
C CYS A 403 -7.51 4.64 12.00
N GLY A 404 -7.62 3.34 12.30
CA GLY A 404 -8.92 2.65 12.34
C GLY A 404 -9.95 3.24 13.32
N GLY A 405 -11.20 3.38 12.85
CA GLY A 405 -12.38 3.93 13.56
C GLY A 405 -12.82 5.30 12.99
N SER A 406 -13.57 6.14 13.72
CA SER A 406 -13.68 7.60 13.46
C SER A 406 -13.46 8.50 14.70
N PHE A 407 -13.05 9.75 14.51
CA PHE A 407 -13.11 10.80 15.53
C PHE A 407 -14.48 11.48 15.51
N THR A 408 -14.94 11.91 16.68
CA THR A 408 -16.18 12.68 16.81
C THR A 408 -16.01 14.10 16.27
N GLU A 409 -17.10 14.73 15.84
CA GLU A 409 -17.08 16.15 15.40
C GLU A 409 -16.46 17.07 16.47
N GLN A 410 -16.73 16.80 17.75
CA GLN A 410 -16.16 17.57 18.87
C GLN A 410 -14.64 17.46 18.94
N GLN A 411 -14.08 16.26 18.75
CA GLN A 411 -12.62 16.07 18.71
C GLN A 411 -12.00 16.80 17.52
N TRP A 412 -12.64 16.74 16.35
CA TRP A 412 -12.18 17.50 15.18
C TRP A 412 -12.16 19.01 15.41
N ARG A 413 -13.22 19.56 16.01
CA ARG A 413 -13.27 20.98 16.38
C ARG A 413 -12.17 21.35 17.37
N LEU A 414 -11.87 20.49 18.34
CA LEU A 414 -10.77 20.71 19.28
C LEU A 414 -9.41 20.77 18.57
N ILE A 415 -9.16 19.87 17.61
CA ILE A 415 -7.93 19.87 16.80
C ILE A 415 -7.84 21.16 15.98
N LEU A 416 -8.88 21.52 15.23
CA LEU A 416 -8.92 22.75 14.42
C LEU A 416 -8.67 24.00 15.25
N ALA A 417 -9.23 24.08 16.46
CA ALA A 417 -9.04 25.22 17.35
C ALA A 417 -7.57 25.42 17.77
N ARG A 418 -6.76 24.35 17.81
CA ARG A 418 -5.37 24.35 18.26
C ARG A 418 -4.35 24.51 17.14
N GLN A 419 -4.70 24.19 15.91
CA GLN A 419 -3.76 24.17 14.79
C GLN A 419 -3.76 25.46 13.98
N ARG A 420 -2.56 25.88 13.53
CA ARG A 420 -2.33 27.09 12.73
C ARG A 420 -1.44 26.84 11.51
N ASP A 421 -0.63 25.78 11.53
CA ASP A 421 0.23 25.41 10.40
C ASP A 421 -0.60 24.86 9.24
N GLY A 422 -0.35 25.36 8.03
CA GLY A 422 -1.12 24.98 6.83
C GLY A 422 -0.98 23.52 6.44
N HIS A 423 0.18 22.88 6.68
CA HIS A 423 0.38 21.46 6.35
C HIS A 423 -0.28 20.56 7.38
N VAL A 424 -0.24 20.93 8.66
CA VAL A 424 -1.01 20.23 9.70
C VAL A 424 -2.51 20.34 9.41
N LEU A 425 -3.01 21.55 9.10
CA LEU A 425 -4.42 21.77 8.77
C LEU A 425 -4.85 21.05 7.49
N HIS A 426 -3.96 20.89 6.50
CA HIS A 426 -4.21 20.02 5.34
C HIS A 426 -4.50 18.59 5.80
N GLY A 427 -3.58 17.95 6.53
CA GLY A 427 -3.77 16.56 6.99
C GLY A 427 -5.02 16.39 7.86
N VAL A 428 -5.28 17.35 8.77
CA VAL A 428 -6.51 17.39 9.58
C VAL A 428 -7.76 17.49 8.72
N THR A 429 -7.77 18.36 7.71
CA THR A 429 -8.92 18.52 6.81
C THR A 429 -9.17 17.25 5.99
N TYR A 430 -8.10 16.59 5.55
CA TYR A 430 -8.20 15.30 4.88
C TYR A 430 -8.84 14.25 5.82
N GLY A 431 -8.38 14.14 7.07
CA GLY A 431 -8.96 13.24 8.06
C GLY A 431 -10.43 13.52 8.40
N ILE A 432 -10.85 14.79 8.43
CA ILE A 432 -12.26 15.17 8.59
C ILE A 432 -13.11 14.61 7.44
N GLY A 433 -12.57 14.61 6.22
CA GLY A 433 -13.25 14.11 5.05
C GLY A 433 -13.32 12.58 5.00
N THR A 434 -12.27 11.88 5.43
CA THR A 434 -12.28 10.41 5.51
C THR A 434 -13.24 9.90 6.59
N ASP A 435 -13.38 10.64 7.69
CA ASP A 435 -14.38 10.36 8.73
C ASP A 435 -15.83 10.76 8.35
N GLY A 436 -16.07 11.35 7.17
CA GLY A 436 -17.41 11.68 6.68
C GLY A 436 -18.05 12.95 7.28
N HIS A 437 -17.27 13.86 7.87
CA HIS A 437 -17.80 15.08 8.52
C HIS A 437 -18.08 16.21 7.51
N ARG A 438 -19.03 15.99 6.60
CA ARG A 438 -19.38 16.93 5.50
C ARG A 438 -19.67 18.37 5.96
N ARG A 439 -20.26 18.54 7.14
CA ARG A 439 -20.54 19.87 7.71
C ARG A 439 -19.24 20.63 8.00
N LEU A 440 -18.27 19.99 8.67
CA LEU A 440 -16.98 20.61 8.97
C LEU A 440 -16.21 20.95 7.70
N LEU A 441 -16.24 20.11 6.67
CA LEU A 441 -15.65 20.43 5.37
C LEU A 441 -16.28 21.69 4.76
N GLY A 442 -17.61 21.84 4.88
CA GLY A 442 -18.32 23.04 4.45
C GLY A 442 -17.90 24.29 5.22
N GLU A 443 -17.66 24.18 6.53
CA GLU A 443 -17.15 25.27 7.36
C GLU A 443 -15.71 25.65 6.94
N ILE A 444 -14.80 24.68 6.81
CA ILE A 444 -13.40 24.91 6.40
C ILE A 444 -13.31 25.53 5.00
N ALA A 445 -14.08 25.03 4.03
CA ALA A 445 -14.05 25.51 2.64
C ALA A 445 -14.45 26.99 2.50
N ASN A 446 -15.29 27.49 3.42
CA ASN A 446 -15.86 28.83 3.41
C ASN A 446 -15.20 29.79 4.42
N ASP A 447 -14.34 29.31 5.31
CA ASP A 447 -13.64 30.14 6.29
C ASP A 447 -12.48 30.89 5.60
N PRO A 448 -12.52 32.23 5.50
CA PRO A 448 -11.45 33.02 4.89
C PRO A 448 -10.15 33.04 5.70
N VAL A 449 -10.18 32.66 6.98
CA VAL A 449 -9.00 32.59 7.86
C VAL A 449 -8.24 31.27 7.67
N MET A 450 -8.89 30.24 7.13
CA MET A 450 -8.24 28.95 6.88
C MET A 450 -7.23 29.06 5.73
N PRO A 451 -6.05 28.40 5.84
CA PRO A 451 -5.07 28.35 4.75
C PRO A 451 -5.67 27.78 3.46
N GLU A 452 -5.31 28.34 2.30
CA GLU A 452 -5.92 27.95 1.02
C GLU A 452 -5.82 26.45 0.76
N ILE A 453 -4.71 25.82 1.11
CA ILE A 453 -4.51 24.38 0.93
C ILE A 453 -5.56 23.55 1.67
N ALA A 454 -5.95 23.94 2.89
CA ALA A 454 -7.01 23.27 3.64
C ALA A 454 -8.38 23.51 3.00
N ARG A 455 -8.67 24.73 2.56
CA ARG A 455 -9.94 25.06 1.88
C ARG A 455 -10.10 24.29 0.57
N ALA A 456 -9.04 24.20 -0.23
CA ALA A 456 -9.03 23.45 -1.48
C ALA A 456 -9.29 21.96 -1.24
N THR A 457 -8.59 21.35 -0.28
CA THR A 457 -8.82 19.95 0.13
C THR A 457 -10.27 19.73 0.59
N ALA A 458 -10.84 20.63 1.39
CA ALA A 458 -12.23 20.52 1.84
C ALA A 458 -13.24 20.58 0.69
N ARG A 459 -13.03 21.46 -0.31
CA ARG A 459 -13.90 21.55 -1.51
C ARG A 459 -13.86 20.27 -2.33
N TRP A 460 -12.68 19.67 -2.47
CA TRP A 460 -12.51 18.42 -3.20
C TRP A 460 -13.15 17.23 -2.49
N LEU A 461 -13.01 17.13 -1.16
CA LEU A 461 -13.57 16.00 -0.38
C LEU A 461 -15.08 16.07 -0.22
N LYS A 462 -15.68 17.26 -0.10
CA LYS A 462 -17.12 17.44 0.16
C LYS A 462 -18.08 16.60 -0.72
N PRO A 463 -17.91 16.48 -2.04
CA PRO A 463 -18.76 15.63 -2.88
C PRO A 463 -18.48 14.13 -2.75
N HIS A 464 -17.37 13.72 -2.12
CA HIS A 464 -16.92 12.33 -1.99
C HIS A 464 -17.08 11.77 -0.57
N SER A 465 -17.07 12.62 0.46
CA SER A 465 -17.33 12.29 1.88
C SER A 465 -18.79 11.97 2.15
#